data_AF-A0A8T4QRI6-F1
#
_entry.id   AF-A0A8T4QRI6-F1
#
_cell.length_a   1.000
_cell.length_b   1.000
_cell.length_c   1.000
_cell.angle_alpha   90.00
_cell.angle_beta   90.00
_cell.angle_gamma   90.00
#
_symmetry.space_group_name_H-M   'P 1'
#
loop_
_entity.id
_entity.type
_entity.pdbx_description
1 polymer ?
#
loop_
_entity_poly.entity_id
_entity_poly.type
_entity_poly.pdbx_seq_one_letter_code
_entity_poly.pdbx_strand_id
1 'polypeptide(L)'
;MPQQPQLTEEQRKQLEEKIKNMSPQELAEFQKLQCIFCQIVVGKIPSHKVYEDEKTISLLDINPARKGHLLILPKEHYAIMPQLPEKEIGHLFLVGKKLSQVLLRALKVSGTTLFVANGLAAGQRSQHFMLHLIPRKERDEVLEIEEKIIDKTQQQKILEAVENRVSELLGTKKKIVHKKEETFPSSEKTQNSPALNEKENRKEAAEKEEEKDEKKVELDDIPSNILALVKKKVKGIEIKEIEVEEKNGSKIYEFEGIAHGKDYEVEVEVDSKGKVKKVRIEKDADDGPIEENNPDREEEKKDEKVSLDDIANLFK
;
A
#
# COMPACT_ATOMS: atom_id res chain seq x y z
N MET A 1 17.45 1.77 11.84
CA MET A 1 18.70 1.71 11.04
C MET A 1 19.86 2.16 11.93
N PRO A 2 21.01 1.47 11.94
CA PRO A 2 22.21 2.09 12.49
C PRO A 2 22.41 3.42 11.75
N GLN A 3 22.49 4.52 12.51
CA GLN A 3 22.74 5.83 11.92
C GLN A 3 24.04 5.71 11.12
N GLN A 4 23.99 6.01 9.83
CA GLN A 4 25.22 6.10 9.04
C GLN A 4 26.13 7.10 9.76
N PRO A 5 27.41 6.77 9.96
CA PRO A 5 28.34 7.68 10.63
C PRO A 5 28.31 9.01 9.89
N GLN A 6 27.92 10.07 10.61
CA GLN A 6 27.80 11.39 10.01
C GLN A 6 29.21 11.93 9.74
N LEU A 7 29.47 12.32 8.49
CA LEU A 7 30.71 12.99 8.11
C LEU A 7 30.91 14.25 8.96
N THR A 8 32.14 14.45 9.44
CA THR A 8 32.53 15.70 10.11
C THR A 8 32.42 16.87 9.14
N GLU A 9 32.33 18.09 9.66
CA GLU A 9 32.20 19.29 8.83
C GLU A 9 33.38 19.46 7.85
N GLU A 10 34.58 19.09 8.28
CA GLU A 10 35.79 19.10 7.44
C GLU A 10 35.76 18.03 6.36
N GLN A 11 35.31 16.81 6.69
CA GLN A 11 35.10 15.75 5.70
C GLN A 11 34.04 16.13 4.66
N ARG A 12 32.98 16.83 5.07
CA ARG A 12 31.95 17.35 4.14
C ARG A 12 32.53 18.38 3.19
N LYS A 13 33.28 19.37 3.70
CA LYS A 13 33.92 20.39 2.86
C LYS A 13 34.90 19.79 1.86
N GLN A 14 35.73 18.82 2.29
CA GLN A 14 36.65 18.10 1.41
C GLN A 14 35.90 17.30 0.34
N LEU A 15 34.78 16.64 0.71
CA LEU A 15 33.95 15.91 -0.24
C LEU A 15 33.28 16.84 -1.24
N GLU A 16 32.74 17.98 -0.80
CA GLU A 16 32.13 19.01 -1.66
C GLU A 16 33.14 19.56 -2.67
N GLU A 17 34.34 19.90 -2.22
CA GLU A 17 35.41 20.38 -3.09
C GLU A 17 35.84 19.31 -4.11
N LYS A 18 35.93 18.05 -3.66
CA LYS A 18 36.25 16.92 -4.54
C LYS A 18 35.16 16.73 -5.60
N ILE A 19 33.88 16.75 -5.22
CA ILE A 19 32.74 16.63 -6.14
C ILE A 19 32.73 17.77 -7.15
N LYS A 20 33.02 19.00 -6.71
CA LYS A 20 33.06 20.18 -7.59
C LYS A 20 34.11 20.08 -8.70
N ASN A 21 35.19 19.34 -8.46
CA ASN A 21 36.29 19.17 -9.40
C ASN A 21 36.20 17.89 -10.26
N MET A 22 35.17 17.05 -10.06
CA MET A 22 34.95 15.85 -10.88
C MET A 22 34.37 16.20 -12.24
N SER A 23 34.79 15.49 -13.27
CA SER A 23 34.09 15.44 -14.56
C SER A 23 32.71 14.78 -14.40
N PRO A 24 31.78 14.99 -15.36
CA PRO A 24 30.48 14.33 -15.34
C PRO A 24 30.57 12.80 -15.24
N GLN A 25 31.56 12.20 -15.90
CA GLN A 25 31.78 10.75 -15.90
C GLN A 25 32.27 10.26 -14.53
N GLU A 26 33.23 10.96 -13.92
CA GLU A 26 33.74 10.63 -12.59
C GLU A 26 32.65 10.77 -11.52
N LEU A 27 31.80 11.79 -11.65
CA LEU A 27 30.68 12.00 -10.73
C LEU A 27 29.66 10.87 -10.82
N ALA A 28 29.30 10.44 -12.04
CA ALA A 28 28.37 9.33 -12.25
C ALA A 28 28.91 8.01 -11.67
N GLU A 29 30.20 7.72 -11.90
CA GLU A 29 30.84 6.53 -11.34
C GLU A 29 30.93 6.61 -9.80
N PHE A 30 31.26 7.79 -9.26
CA PHE A 30 31.28 8.02 -7.83
C PHE A 30 29.89 7.78 -7.19
N GLN A 31 28.82 8.31 -7.80
CA GLN A 31 27.44 8.07 -7.36
C GLN A 31 27.07 6.58 -7.38
N LYS A 32 27.41 5.87 -8.47
CA LYS A 32 27.20 4.42 -8.60
C LYS A 32 27.94 3.64 -7.50
N LEU A 33 29.18 4.01 -7.19
CA LEU A 33 29.97 3.38 -6.11
C LEU A 33 29.42 3.65 -4.71
N GLN A 34 28.90 4.85 -4.46
CA GLN A 34 28.27 5.20 -3.17
C GLN A 34 26.84 4.66 -3.02
N CYS A 35 26.23 4.17 -4.11
CA CYS A 35 24.86 3.69 -4.09
C CYS A 35 24.75 2.27 -3.51
N ILE A 36 24.05 2.13 -2.38
CA ILE A 36 23.79 0.84 -1.72
C ILE A 36 23.08 -0.17 -2.65
N PHE A 37 22.17 0.29 -3.50
CA PHE A 37 21.46 -0.57 -4.45
C PHE A 37 22.36 -1.05 -5.58
N CYS A 38 23.30 -0.24 -6.06
CA CYS A 38 24.33 -0.71 -6.98
C CYS A 38 25.22 -1.78 -6.32
N GLN A 39 25.57 -1.62 -5.04
CA GLN A 39 26.32 -2.65 -4.30
C GLN A 39 25.51 -3.95 -4.14
N ILE A 40 24.18 -3.87 -3.98
CA ILE A 40 23.29 -5.04 -3.98
C ILE A 40 23.25 -5.70 -5.37
N VAL A 41 23.11 -4.92 -6.44
CA VAL A 41 23.06 -5.42 -7.83
C VAL A 41 24.32 -6.21 -8.17
N VAL A 42 25.50 -5.73 -7.78
CA VAL A 42 26.78 -6.44 -8.01
C VAL A 42 27.07 -7.53 -6.97
N GLY A 43 26.16 -7.79 -6.03
CA GLY A 43 26.26 -8.88 -5.06
C GLY A 43 27.20 -8.64 -3.88
N LYS A 44 27.64 -7.40 -3.63
CA LYS A 44 28.50 -7.06 -2.48
C LYS A 44 27.72 -6.95 -1.17
N ILE A 45 26.43 -6.63 -1.25
CA ILE A 45 25.53 -6.56 -0.10
C ILE A 45 24.47 -7.66 -0.27
N PRO A 46 24.24 -8.52 0.74
CA PRO A 46 23.23 -9.55 0.67
C PRO A 46 21.82 -8.94 0.58
N SER A 47 20.93 -9.60 -0.17
CA SER A 47 19.54 -9.18 -0.32
C SER A 47 18.64 -10.38 -0.62
N HIS A 48 17.35 -10.24 -0.31
CA HIS A 48 16.32 -11.22 -0.66
C HIS A 48 15.80 -10.91 -2.07
N LYS A 49 16.40 -11.53 -3.09
CA LYS A 49 16.00 -11.38 -4.49
C LYS A 49 14.74 -12.19 -4.78
N VAL A 50 13.71 -11.54 -5.27
CA VAL A 50 12.43 -12.15 -5.67
C VAL A 50 12.39 -12.41 -7.18
N TYR A 51 13.06 -11.56 -7.96
CA TYR A 51 13.16 -11.69 -9.40
C TYR A 51 14.46 -11.06 -9.89
N GLU A 52 15.06 -11.61 -10.94
CA GLU A 52 16.22 -11.03 -11.60
C GLU A 52 16.26 -11.44 -13.07
N ASP A 53 16.49 -10.47 -13.96
CA ASP A 53 16.83 -10.71 -15.36
C ASP A 53 18.03 -9.85 -15.79
N GLU A 54 18.29 -9.73 -17.09
CA GLU A 54 19.41 -8.95 -17.62
C GLU A 54 19.39 -7.46 -17.25
N LYS A 55 18.21 -6.86 -17.03
CA LYS A 55 18.02 -5.40 -16.87
C LYS A 55 17.43 -5.00 -15.53
N THR A 56 16.70 -5.89 -14.88
CA THR A 56 15.88 -5.60 -13.72
C THR A 56 16.13 -6.60 -12.61
N ILE A 57 16.07 -6.11 -11.39
CA ILE A 57 16.08 -6.91 -10.17
C ILE A 57 14.91 -6.48 -9.29
N SER A 58 14.26 -7.43 -8.65
CA SER A 58 13.26 -7.16 -7.61
C SER A 58 13.72 -7.75 -6.28
N LEU A 59 13.63 -6.94 -5.24
CA LEU A 59 14.06 -7.25 -3.89
C LEU A 59 12.88 -7.17 -2.93
N LEU A 60 12.84 -8.03 -1.91
CA LEU A 60 11.96 -7.85 -0.76
C LEU A 60 12.49 -6.70 0.10
N ASP A 61 11.65 -5.71 0.38
CA ASP A 61 12.04 -4.56 1.20
C ASP A 61 12.27 -4.99 2.66
N ILE A 62 13.39 -4.57 3.24
CA ILE A 62 13.74 -4.80 4.64
C ILE A 62 13.03 -3.82 5.59
N ASN A 63 12.53 -2.70 5.09
CA ASN A 63 11.69 -1.75 5.82
C ASN A 63 10.34 -1.63 5.11
N PRO A 64 9.56 -2.71 5.05
CA PRO A 64 8.37 -2.78 4.21
C PRO A 64 7.26 -1.85 4.74
N ALA A 65 6.56 -1.17 3.82
CA ALA A 65 5.30 -0.49 4.16
C ALA A 65 4.23 -1.52 4.54
N ARG A 66 4.21 -2.67 3.88
CA ARG A 66 3.36 -3.83 4.18
C ARG A 66 4.09 -5.13 3.88
N LYS A 67 3.72 -6.22 4.57
CA LYS A 67 4.26 -7.58 4.33
C LYS A 67 4.20 -7.92 2.83
N GLY A 68 5.36 -8.21 2.23
CA GLY A 68 5.48 -8.47 0.79
C GLY A 68 5.78 -7.25 -0.08
N HIS A 69 6.11 -6.09 0.51
CA HIS A 69 6.59 -4.91 -0.23
C HIS A 69 7.85 -5.25 -1.04
N LEU A 70 7.77 -5.07 -2.35
CA LEU A 70 8.88 -5.27 -3.27
C LEU A 70 9.44 -3.95 -3.78
N LEU A 71 10.76 -3.90 -3.93
CA LEU A 71 11.48 -2.86 -4.65
C LEU A 71 11.88 -3.41 -6.01
N ILE A 72 11.47 -2.77 -7.10
CA ILE A 72 11.81 -3.17 -8.47
C ILE A 72 12.75 -2.11 -9.03
N LEU A 73 13.97 -2.54 -9.38
CA LEU A 73 15.10 -1.67 -9.68
C LEU A 73 15.67 -2.01 -11.08
N PRO A 74 16.08 -1.02 -11.89
CA PRO A 74 17.03 -1.28 -12.96
C PRO A 74 18.37 -1.71 -12.35
N LYS A 75 19.09 -2.60 -13.05
CA LYS A 75 20.47 -2.96 -12.69
C LYS A 75 21.42 -1.80 -12.91
N GLU A 76 21.19 -1.01 -13.97
CA GLU A 76 21.91 0.24 -14.18
C GLU A 76 21.45 1.34 -13.23
N HIS A 77 22.37 2.28 -12.98
CA HIS A 77 22.14 3.37 -12.04
C HIS A 77 21.44 4.54 -12.71
N TYR A 78 20.24 4.85 -12.23
CA TYR A 78 19.50 6.07 -12.57
C TYR A 78 19.01 6.69 -11.27
N ALA A 79 19.18 7.98 -11.07
CA ALA A 79 18.78 8.60 -9.80
C ALA A 79 17.27 8.78 -9.72
N ILE A 80 16.61 9.15 -10.82
CA ILE A 80 15.17 9.48 -10.88
C ILE A 80 14.57 9.04 -12.22
N MET A 81 13.24 8.89 -12.25
CA MET A 81 12.50 8.40 -13.40
C MET A 81 12.86 9.08 -14.74
N PRO A 82 13.01 10.41 -14.83
CA PRO A 82 13.31 11.08 -16.10
C PRO A 82 14.67 10.72 -16.73
N GLN A 83 15.56 10.09 -15.97
CA GLN A 83 16.86 9.65 -16.49
C GLN A 83 16.81 8.27 -17.15
N LEU A 84 15.72 7.51 -16.94
CA LEU A 84 15.61 6.17 -17.51
C LEU A 84 15.36 6.22 -19.01
N PRO A 85 16.03 5.36 -19.80
CA PRO A 85 15.68 5.13 -21.19
C PRO A 85 14.27 4.54 -21.31
N GLU A 86 13.53 4.92 -22.37
CA GLU A 86 12.14 4.49 -22.62
C GLU A 86 11.97 2.96 -22.60
N LYS A 87 12.94 2.24 -23.16
CA LYS A 87 12.90 0.77 -23.19
C LYS A 87 13.05 0.15 -21.79
N GLU A 88 13.79 0.80 -20.91
CA GLU A 88 14.03 0.29 -19.56
C GLU A 88 12.85 0.56 -18.65
N ILE A 89 12.30 1.77 -18.67
CA ILE A 89 11.08 2.08 -17.92
C ILE A 89 9.92 1.18 -18.37
N GLY A 90 9.76 0.95 -19.68
CA GLY A 90 8.76 0.02 -20.20
C GLY A 90 8.94 -1.40 -19.67
N HIS A 91 10.17 -1.90 -19.64
CA HIS A 91 10.49 -3.24 -19.10
C HIS A 91 10.21 -3.34 -17.60
N LEU A 92 10.61 -2.34 -16.81
CA LEU A 92 10.37 -2.28 -15.36
C LEU A 92 8.88 -2.37 -15.00
N PHE A 93 8.03 -1.64 -15.72
CA PHE A 93 6.57 -1.70 -15.49
C PHE A 93 5.96 -3.02 -15.96
N LEU A 94 6.48 -3.66 -17.01
CA LEU A 94 6.06 -5.01 -17.40
C LEU A 94 6.41 -6.05 -16.32
N VAL A 95 7.59 -5.94 -15.71
CA VAL A 95 7.98 -6.77 -14.55
C VAL A 95 7.08 -6.47 -13.36
N GLY A 96 6.84 -5.19 -13.03
CA GLY A 96 5.94 -4.78 -11.96
C GLY A 96 4.51 -5.31 -12.11
N LYS A 97 3.96 -5.29 -13.33
CA LYS A 97 2.67 -5.92 -13.65
C LYS A 97 2.65 -7.41 -13.29
N LYS A 98 3.68 -8.17 -13.69
CA LYS A 98 3.77 -9.61 -13.42
C LYS A 98 3.89 -9.89 -11.92
N LEU A 99 4.76 -9.16 -11.23
CA LEU A 99 4.96 -9.31 -9.79
C LEU A 99 3.70 -8.92 -8.99
N SER A 100 2.98 -7.88 -9.41
CA SER A 100 1.68 -7.51 -8.83
C SER A 100 0.69 -8.67 -8.89
N GLN A 101 0.56 -9.34 -10.04
CA GLN A 101 -0.29 -10.53 -10.20
C GLN A 101 0.12 -11.67 -9.27
N VAL A 102 1.42 -11.87 -9.06
CA VAL A 102 1.94 -12.87 -8.13
C VAL A 102 1.59 -12.51 -6.69
N LEU A 103 1.82 -11.26 -6.26
CA LEU A 103 1.53 -10.81 -4.89
C LEU A 103 0.04 -10.93 -4.54
N LEU A 104 -0.86 -10.52 -5.45
CA LEU A 104 -2.31 -10.65 -5.26
C LEU A 104 -2.71 -12.07 -4.89
N ARG A 105 -2.17 -13.07 -5.61
CA ARG A 105 -2.49 -14.49 -5.41
C ARG A 105 -1.77 -15.09 -4.21
N ALA A 106 -0.46 -14.88 -4.12
CA ALA A 106 0.39 -15.51 -3.12
C ALA A 106 0.07 -15.01 -1.71
N LEU A 107 -0.26 -13.72 -1.56
CA LEU A 107 -0.53 -13.09 -0.27
C LEU A 107 -2.03 -12.91 0.03
N LYS A 108 -2.91 -13.28 -0.91
CA LYS A 108 -4.36 -13.15 -0.79
C LYS A 108 -4.77 -11.73 -0.38
N VAL A 109 -4.21 -10.74 -1.06
CA VAL A 109 -4.45 -9.31 -0.81
C VAL A 109 -5.44 -8.76 -1.83
N SER A 110 -6.20 -7.73 -1.45
CA SER A 110 -7.27 -7.16 -2.29
C SER A 110 -6.76 -6.19 -3.36
N GLY A 111 -5.53 -5.71 -3.23
CA GLY A 111 -4.94 -4.80 -4.21
C GLY A 111 -3.41 -4.76 -4.18
N THR A 112 -2.85 -3.96 -5.09
CA THR A 112 -1.44 -3.58 -5.06
C THR A 112 -1.28 -2.11 -5.46
N THR A 113 -0.38 -1.41 -4.80
CA THR A 113 0.04 -0.05 -5.16
C THR A 113 1.37 -0.11 -5.87
N LEU A 114 1.48 0.62 -7.00
CA LEU A 114 2.76 0.96 -7.62
C LEU A 114 3.09 2.42 -7.26
N PHE A 115 4.24 2.66 -6.65
CA PHE A 115 4.64 3.99 -6.18
C PHE A 115 6.07 4.32 -6.64
N VAL A 116 6.29 5.56 -7.06
CA VAL A 116 7.58 6.11 -7.45
C VAL A 116 7.74 7.47 -6.79
N ALA A 117 8.82 7.64 -6.02
CA ALA A 117 9.22 8.94 -5.50
C ALA A 117 10.36 9.51 -6.35
N ASN A 118 10.15 10.67 -6.97
CA ASN A 118 11.18 11.40 -7.72
C ASN A 118 11.65 12.62 -6.91
N GLY A 119 12.82 12.50 -6.28
CA GLY A 119 13.45 13.53 -5.46
C GLY A 119 13.06 13.47 -3.98
N LEU A 120 13.88 14.13 -3.16
CA LEU A 120 13.74 14.13 -1.69
C LEU A 120 12.36 14.63 -1.23
N ALA A 121 11.84 15.69 -1.88
CA ALA A 121 10.53 16.27 -1.54
C ALA A 121 9.36 15.30 -1.81
N ALA A 122 9.54 14.35 -2.74
CA ALA A 122 8.56 13.29 -3.01
C ALA A 122 8.72 12.08 -2.07
N GLY A 123 9.64 12.14 -1.09
CA GLY A 123 9.93 11.05 -0.16
C GLY A 123 10.97 10.04 -0.65
N GLN A 124 11.72 10.34 -1.73
CA GLN A 124 12.77 9.45 -2.22
C GLN A 124 13.93 9.40 -1.21
N ARG A 125 14.25 8.21 -0.70
CA ARG A 125 15.28 8.03 0.35
C ARG A 125 16.64 7.58 -0.18
N SER A 126 16.73 7.17 -1.45
CA SER A 126 17.97 6.76 -2.10
C SER A 126 17.98 7.20 -3.54
N GLN A 127 19.14 7.62 -4.02
CA GLN A 127 19.36 8.07 -5.40
C GLN A 127 19.58 6.88 -6.36
N HIS A 128 18.75 5.84 -6.25
CA HIS A 128 18.61 4.78 -7.24
C HIS A 128 17.12 4.63 -7.52
N PHE A 129 16.72 4.75 -8.78
CA PHE A 129 15.33 4.70 -9.19
C PHE A 129 14.74 3.36 -8.79
N MET A 130 13.60 3.40 -8.12
CA MET A 130 12.89 2.20 -7.71
C MET A 130 11.40 2.37 -7.88
N LEU A 131 10.78 1.33 -8.42
CA LEU A 131 9.34 1.17 -8.41
C LEU A 131 8.99 0.36 -7.16
N HIS A 132 8.30 0.99 -6.22
CA HIS A 132 7.73 0.32 -5.07
C HIS A 132 6.48 -0.43 -5.50
N LEU A 133 6.38 -1.70 -5.14
CA LEU A 133 5.20 -2.53 -5.33
C LEU A 133 4.72 -3.03 -3.97
N ILE A 134 3.63 -2.43 -3.48
CA ILE A 134 3.13 -2.64 -2.12
C ILE A 134 1.82 -3.43 -2.21
N PRO A 135 1.72 -4.63 -1.61
CA PRO A 135 0.45 -5.34 -1.50
C PRO A 135 -0.49 -4.64 -0.52
N ARG A 136 -1.77 -4.55 -0.87
CA ARG A 136 -2.78 -3.75 -0.15
C ARG A 136 -3.93 -4.58 0.38
N LYS A 137 -4.37 -4.27 1.60
CA LYS A 137 -5.63 -4.74 2.15
C LYS A 137 -6.59 -3.56 2.28
N GLU A 138 -7.88 -3.86 2.43
CA GLU A 138 -8.87 -2.84 2.77
C GLU A 138 -8.47 -2.15 4.07
N ARG A 139 -8.68 -0.83 4.12
CA ARG A 139 -8.41 0.02 5.29
C ARG A 139 -7.00 -0.15 5.90
N ASP A 140 -5.97 -0.28 5.06
CA ASP A 140 -4.59 -0.49 5.53
C ASP A 140 -3.75 0.79 5.69
N GLU A 141 -4.36 1.96 5.48
CA GLU A 141 -3.84 3.32 5.75
C GLU A 141 -2.53 3.72 5.05
N VAL A 142 -1.99 2.88 4.15
CA VAL A 142 -0.68 3.13 3.51
C VAL A 142 -0.69 4.36 2.59
N LEU A 143 -1.84 4.72 2.03
CA LEU A 143 -2.00 5.83 1.08
C LEU A 143 -3.24 6.64 1.40
N GLU A 144 -3.17 7.40 2.49
CA GLU A 144 -4.15 8.43 2.81
C GLU A 144 -3.69 9.76 2.19
N ILE A 145 -4.46 10.25 1.23
CA ILE A 145 -4.16 11.51 0.54
C ILE A 145 -5.25 12.51 0.87
N GLU A 146 -4.87 13.63 1.45
CA GLU A 146 -5.77 14.76 1.69
C GLU A 146 -6.21 15.36 0.35
N GLU A 147 -7.51 15.43 0.12
CA GLU A 147 -8.06 16.15 -1.02
C GLU A 147 -8.00 17.66 -0.79
N LYS A 148 -7.40 18.39 -1.74
CA LYS A 148 -7.32 19.85 -1.70
C LYS A 148 -8.24 20.45 -2.74
N ILE A 149 -9.13 21.33 -2.30
CA ILE A 149 -10.00 22.11 -3.18
C ILE A 149 -9.17 23.23 -3.81
N ILE A 150 -9.09 23.24 -5.14
CA ILE A 150 -8.43 24.28 -5.94
C ILE A 150 -9.52 25.08 -6.66
N ASP A 151 -9.49 26.41 -6.56
CA ASP A 151 -10.47 27.26 -7.23
C ASP A 151 -10.29 27.31 -8.76
N LYS A 152 -11.37 27.65 -9.49
CA LYS A 152 -11.37 27.65 -10.96
C LYS A 152 -10.30 28.57 -11.57
N THR A 153 -9.95 29.68 -10.92
CA THR A 153 -8.93 30.61 -11.43
C THR A 153 -7.54 30.01 -11.30
N GLN A 154 -7.24 29.36 -10.17
CA GLN A 154 -5.99 28.63 -9.97
C GLN A 154 -5.87 27.43 -10.91
N GLN A 155 -6.94 26.65 -11.08
CA GLN A 155 -6.98 25.53 -12.03
C GLN A 155 -6.62 25.98 -13.44
N GLN A 156 -7.21 27.07 -13.93
CA GLN A 156 -6.94 27.61 -15.25
C GLN A 156 -5.47 28.04 -15.42
N LYS A 157 -4.89 28.72 -14.41
CA LYS A 157 -3.47 29.12 -14.42
C LYS A 157 -2.53 27.91 -14.48
N ILE A 158 -2.83 26.85 -13.73
CA ILE A 158 -2.05 25.62 -13.73
C ILE A 158 -2.13 24.94 -15.11
N LEU A 159 -3.34 24.85 -15.68
CA LEU A 159 -3.56 24.26 -16.98
C LEU A 159 -2.72 24.96 -18.07
N GLU A 160 -2.78 26.29 -18.14
CA GLU A 160 -2.00 27.08 -19.10
C GLU A 160 -0.48 26.90 -18.92
N ALA A 161 -0.01 26.82 -17.67
CA ALA A 161 1.40 26.59 -17.38
C ALA A 161 1.88 25.20 -17.82
N VAL A 162 1.02 24.18 -17.76
CA VAL A 162 1.34 22.79 -18.10
C VAL A 162 1.17 22.51 -19.59
N GLU A 163 0.07 22.93 -20.21
CA GLU A 163 -0.25 22.63 -21.62
C GLU A 163 0.86 23.08 -22.59
N ASN A 164 1.42 24.26 -22.34
CA ASN A 164 2.50 24.81 -23.15
C ASN A 164 3.75 23.91 -23.12
N ARG A 165 4.09 23.37 -21.96
CA ARG A 165 5.26 22.52 -21.75
C ARG A 165 5.04 21.09 -22.23
N VAL A 166 3.82 20.56 -22.07
CA VAL A 166 3.46 19.22 -22.54
C VAL A 166 3.55 19.14 -24.06
N SER A 167 3.06 20.17 -24.76
CA SER A 167 3.08 20.22 -26.22
C SER A 167 4.51 20.21 -26.78
N GLU A 168 5.42 20.91 -26.11
CA GLU A 168 6.85 20.92 -26.43
C GLU A 168 7.50 19.55 -26.16
N LEU A 169 7.26 18.99 -24.97
CA LEU A 169 7.88 17.74 -24.53
C LEU A 169 7.41 16.52 -25.33
N LEU A 170 6.11 16.41 -25.61
CA LEU A 170 5.52 15.26 -26.30
C LEU A 170 5.44 15.45 -27.82
N GLY A 171 5.86 16.60 -28.35
CA GLY A 171 5.85 16.90 -29.78
C GLY A 171 4.45 16.96 -30.42
N THR A 172 3.38 17.11 -29.64
CA THR A 172 2.00 17.14 -30.14
C THR A 172 1.53 18.56 -30.46
N LYS A 173 1.27 18.86 -31.75
CA LYS A 173 0.73 20.15 -32.23
C LYS A 173 -0.81 20.33 -32.07
N LYS A 174 -1.46 19.76 -31.06
CA LYS A 174 -2.92 19.89 -30.90
C LYS A 174 -3.28 20.58 -29.58
N LYS A 175 -3.98 21.72 -29.68
CA LYS A 175 -4.79 22.26 -28.57
C LYS A 175 -5.74 21.17 -28.10
N ILE A 176 -5.70 20.83 -26.82
CA ILE A 176 -6.73 20.01 -26.17
C ILE A 176 -8.01 20.86 -26.21
N VAL A 177 -9.01 20.43 -26.97
CA VAL A 177 -10.30 21.13 -27.04
C VAL A 177 -11.08 20.74 -25.79
N HIS A 178 -11.13 21.62 -24.79
CA HIS A 178 -11.99 21.45 -23.64
C HIS A 178 -13.45 21.59 -24.09
N LYS A 179 -14.21 20.48 -24.06
CA LYS A 179 -15.65 20.49 -24.29
C LYS A 179 -16.28 21.25 -23.11
N LYS A 180 -17.05 22.31 -23.38
CA LYS A 180 -17.75 23.10 -22.35
C LYS A 180 -18.60 22.16 -21.47
N GLU A 181 -18.55 22.37 -20.15
CA GLU A 181 -19.40 21.72 -19.16
C GLU A 181 -20.87 21.83 -19.60
N GLU A 182 -21.50 20.71 -19.97
CA GLU A 182 -22.96 20.64 -20.07
C GLU A 182 -23.49 20.60 -18.64
N THR A 183 -24.14 21.69 -18.24
CA THR A 183 -24.89 21.79 -16.98
C THR A 183 -26.00 20.74 -16.99
N PHE A 184 -25.93 19.76 -16.08
CA PHE A 184 -27.04 18.85 -15.82
C PHE A 184 -28.22 19.66 -15.25
N PRO A 185 -29.40 19.66 -15.88
CA PRO A 185 -30.55 20.37 -15.35
C PRO A 185 -31.12 19.63 -14.13
N SER A 186 -31.27 20.35 -13.02
CA SER A 186 -32.02 19.93 -11.84
C SER A 186 -33.50 19.76 -12.20
N SER A 187 -34.04 18.54 -12.12
CA SER A 187 -35.45 18.29 -12.39
C SER A 187 -36.32 18.61 -11.17
N GLU A 188 -37.03 19.73 -11.21
CA GLU A 188 -38.26 19.93 -10.45
C GLU A 188 -39.39 19.07 -11.04
N LYS A 189 -40.28 18.60 -10.16
CA LYS A 189 -41.42 17.72 -10.43
C LYS A 189 -42.49 18.40 -11.28
N THR A 190 -43.13 17.67 -12.21
CA THR A 190 -44.60 17.59 -12.33
C THR A 190 -45.11 16.52 -13.31
N GLN A 191 -45.86 15.59 -12.73
CA GLN A 191 -47.05 14.84 -13.18
C GLN A 191 -47.59 15.05 -14.62
N ASN A 192 -47.62 13.98 -15.42
CA ASN A 192 -48.84 13.24 -15.85
C ASN A 192 -48.53 12.18 -16.92
N SER A 193 -48.97 10.94 -16.68
CA SER A 193 -49.04 9.83 -17.65
C SER A 193 -50.30 9.96 -18.54
N PRO A 194 -50.50 9.19 -19.64
CA PRO A 194 -50.71 7.74 -19.57
C PRO A 194 -50.08 6.88 -20.70
N ALA A 195 -49.55 5.74 -20.24
CA ALA A 195 -49.64 4.35 -20.75
C ALA A 195 -49.85 4.04 -22.25
N LEU A 196 -49.04 3.10 -22.76
CA LEU A 196 -49.42 1.77 -23.31
C LEU A 196 -48.09 1.04 -23.65
N ASN A 197 -47.60 0.12 -22.81
CA ASN A 197 -47.87 -1.32 -22.79
C ASN A 197 -47.21 -2.08 -23.96
N GLU A 198 -46.05 -2.71 -23.71
CA GLU A 198 -45.87 -4.14 -23.97
C GLU A 198 -44.60 -4.71 -23.30
N LYS A 199 -44.76 -5.94 -22.84
CA LYS A 199 -43.98 -6.69 -21.85
C LYS A 199 -42.71 -7.36 -22.40
N GLU A 200 -41.74 -7.50 -21.48
CA GLU A 200 -40.89 -8.68 -21.20
C GLU A 200 -39.93 -9.18 -22.32
N ASN A 201 -38.67 -9.60 -22.09
CA ASN A 201 -38.00 -10.05 -20.88
C ASN A 201 -36.47 -10.21 -21.10
N ARG A 202 -35.73 -10.35 -19.97
CA ARG A 202 -34.31 -10.73 -19.74
C ARG A 202 -33.33 -9.56 -19.63
N LYS A 203 -33.03 -9.07 -18.41
CA LYS A 203 -32.26 -9.66 -17.28
C LYS A 203 -30.80 -9.19 -17.34
N GLU A 204 -30.49 -8.19 -16.54
CA GLU A 204 -29.19 -8.02 -15.87
C GLU A 204 -29.45 -7.20 -14.59
N ALA A 205 -29.26 -7.85 -13.44
CA ALA A 205 -29.30 -7.22 -12.13
C ALA A 205 -27.89 -6.74 -11.82
N ALA A 206 -27.70 -5.43 -11.80
CA ALA A 206 -26.58 -4.77 -11.16
C ALA A 206 -27.02 -4.38 -9.75
N GLU A 207 -26.42 -5.01 -8.75
CA GLU A 207 -26.50 -4.57 -7.35
C GLU A 207 -25.82 -3.21 -7.23
N LYS A 208 -26.55 -2.25 -6.68
CA LYS A 208 -26.09 -0.89 -6.38
C LYS A 208 -25.39 -0.90 -5.02
N GLU A 209 -24.23 -0.25 -4.97
CA GLU A 209 -23.54 0.14 -3.75
C GLU A 209 -24.44 1.08 -2.95
N GLU A 210 -24.74 0.71 -1.71
CA GLU A 210 -25.34 1.58 -0.69
C GLU A 210 -24.21 2.19 0.16
N GLU A 211 -24.31 3.50 0.31
CA GLU A 211 -23.44 4.42 1.06
C GLU A 211 -23.44 4.07 2.56
N LYS A 212 -22.27 3.89 3.19
CA LYS A 212 -22.14 3.53 4.60
C LYS A 212 -21.99 4.77 5.49
N ASP A 213 -22.90 4.92 6.46
CA ASP A 213 -22.78 5.86 7.59
C ASP A 213 -22.06 5.14 8.77
N GLU A 214 -20.77 5.40 8.96
CA GLU A 214 -20.02 4.98 10.16
C GLU A 214 -20.14 6.08 11.23
N LYS A 215 -20.57 5.73 12.45
CA LYS A 215 -20.67 6.68 13.59
C LYS A 215 -19.88 6.15 14.79
N LYS A 216 -18.99 7.00 15.34
CA LYS A 216 -18.39 6.80 16.66
C LYS A 216 -19.44 7.03 17.74
N VAL A 217 -19.51 6.14 18.72
CA VAL A 217 -20.58 6.12 19.74
C VAL A 217 -19.95 6.08 21.14
N GLU A 218 -20.52 6.81 22.09
CA GLU A 218 -20.05 6.79 23.49
C GLU A 218 -20.43 5.47 24.19
N LEU A 219 -19.62 5.03 25.15
CA LEU A 219 -19.81 3.77 25.91
C LEU A 219 -21.20 3.62 26.54
N ASP A 220 -21.85 4.73 26.87
CA ASP A 220 -23.16 4.78 27.54
C ASP A 220 -24.33 4.46 26.59
N ASP A 221 -24.12 4.56 25.28
CA ASP A 221 -25.12 4.28 24.25
C ASP A 221 -25.12 2.81 23.78
N ILE A 222 -24.22 1.98 24.34
CA ILE A 222 -24.09 0.57 23.99
C ILE A 222 -25.02 -0.29 24.87
N PRO A 223 -25.84 -1.17 24.28
CA PRO A 223 -26.67 -2.08 25.06
C PRO A 223 -25.85 -2.93 26.04
N SER A 224 -26.25 -2.92 27.31
CA SER A 224 -25.49 -3.53 28.42
C SER A 224 -25.24 -5.03 28.25
N ASN A 225 -26.11 -5.73 27.51
CA ASN A 225 -25.95 -7.14 27.14
C ASN A 225 -24.79 -7.38 26.16
N ILE A 226 -24.50 -6.42 25.28
CA ILE A 226 -23.37 -6.49 24.34
C ILE A 226 -22.06 -6.21 25.07
N LEU A 227 -22.03 -5.18 25.92
CA LEU A 227 -20.85 -4.87 26.73
C LEU A 227 -20.48 -6.01 27.69
N ALA A 228 -21.48 -6.66 28.31
CA ALA A 228 -21.27 -7.83 29.15
C ALA A 228 -20.74 -9.04 28.35
N LEU A 229 -21.17 -9.20 27.10
CA LEU A 229 -20.70 -10.26 26.21
C LEU A 229 -19.23 -10.07 25.85
N VAL A 230 -18.82 -8.85 25.50
CA VAL A 230 -17.43 -8.50 25.17
C VAL A 230 -16.52 -8.73 26.36
N LYS A 231 -16.87 -8.20 27.54
CA LYS A 231 -16.11 -8.41 28.79
C LYS A 231 -16.03 -9.87 29.24
N LYS A 232 -17.02 -10.69 28.89
CA LYS A 232 -17.01 -12.14 29.13
C LYS A 232 -16.08 -12.88 28.15
N LYS A 233 -16.00 -12.41 26.91
CA LYS A 233 -15.23 -13.02 25.82
C LYS A 233 -13.74 -12.67 25.90
N VAL A 234 -13.43 -11.42 26.26
CA VAL A 234 -12.07 -10.95 26.54
C VAL A 234 -12.04 -10.47 27.99
N LYS A 235 -11.60 -11.35 28.90
CA LYS A 235 -11.55 -11.02 30.33
C LYS A 235 -10.56 -9.89 30.58
N GLY A 236 -11.00 -8.85 31.29
CA GLY A 236 -10.15 -7.72 31.65
C GLY A 236 -9.84 -6.77 30.51
N ILE A 237 -10.66 -6.75 29.45
CA ILE A 237 -10.54 -5.78 28.37
C ILE A 237 -10.88 -4.36 28.85
N GLU A 238 -9.96 -3.43 28.63
CA GLU A 238 -10.14 -2.00 28.72
C GLU A 238 -10.46 -1.47 27.33
N ILE A 239 -11.73 -1.11 27.10
CA ILE A 239 -12.21 -0.63 25.80
C ILE A 239 -11.73 0.81 25.60
N LYS A 240 -11.05 1.05 24.48
CA LYS A 240 -10.55 2.36 24.04
C LYS A 240 -11.54 3.05 23.11
N GLU A 241 -12.08 2.31 22.16
CA GLU A 241 -12.91 2.86 21.08
C GLU A 241 -14.04 1.88 20.72
N ILE A 242 -15.16 2.44 20.28
CA ILE A 242 -16.33 1.68 19.84
C ILE A 242 -16.90 2.33 18.59
N GLU A 243 -17.07 1.53 17.55
CA GLU A 243 -17.73 1.93 16.31
C GLU A 243 -18.97 1.08 16.07
N VAL A 244 -20.02 1.70 15.53
CA VAL A 244 -21.28 1.01 15.23
C VAL A 244 -21.65 1.23 13.77
N GLU A 245 -21.76 0.13 13.04
CA GLU A 245 -22.23 0.11 11.65
C GLU A 245 -23.62 -0.54 11.59
N GLU A 246 -24.57 0.05 10.85
CA GLU A 246 -25.85 -0.58 10.55
C GLU A 246 -25.86 -1.11 9.12
N LYS A 247 -25.91 -2.42 8.96
CA LYS A 247 -25.82 -3.11 7.66
C LYS A 247 -26.95 -4.11 7.49
N ASN A 248 -27.76 -3.95 6.44
CA ASN A 248 -28.85 -4.86 6.08
C ASN A 248 -29.81 -5.17 7.25
N GLY A 249 -30.15 -4.16 8.05
CA GLY A 249 -31.02 -4.30 9.23
C GLY A 249 -30.39 -5.07 10.41
N SER A 250 -29.07 -5.19 10.43
CA SER A 250 -28.27 -5.71 11.55
C SER A 250 -27.31 -4.62 12.01
N LYS A 251 -27.07 -4.53 13.32
CA LYS A 251 -26.09 -3.61 13.92
C LYS A 251 -24.82 -4.36 14.24
N ILE A 252 -23.68 -3.84 13.81
CA ILE A 252 -22.36 -4.38 14.07
C ILE A 252 -21.69 -3.42 15.06
N TYR A 253 -21.24 -3.96 16.18
CA TYR A 253 -20.49 -3.22 17.20
C TYR A 253 -19.04 -3.68 17.14
N GLU A 254 -18.13 -2.78 16.81
CA GLU A 254 -16.69 -3.02 16.80
C GLU A 254 -16.09 -2.38 18.04
N PHE A 255 -15.41 -3.18 18.87
CA PHE A 255 -14.77 -2.74 20.10
C PHE A 255 -13.27 -2.92 19.99
N GLU A 256 -12.52 -1.83 20.16
CA GLU A 256 -11.08 -1.89 20.30
C GLU A 256 -10.70 -1.72 21.77
N GLY A 257 -9.79 -2.56 22.26
CA GLY A 257 -9.36 -2.47 23.65
C GLY A 257 -8.10 -3.25 23.96
N ILE A 258 -7.49 -2.95 25.11
CA ILE A 258 -6.34 -3.69 25.61
C ILE A 258 -6.79 -4.68 26.66
N ALA A 259 -6.35 -5.94 26.56
CA ALA A 259 -6.42 -6.90 27.66
C ALA A 259 -5.06 -7.57 27.83
N HIS A 260 -4.56 -7.69 29.07
CA HIS A 260 -3.27 -8.34 29.35
C HIS A 260 -2.09 -7.77 28.52
N GLY A 261 -2.10 -6.46 28.24
CA GLY A 261 -1.04 -5.77 27.49
C GLY A 261 -1.01 -6.05 25.98
N LYS A 262 -2.09 -6.61 25.42
CA LYS A 262 -2.26 -6.82 23.97
C LYS A 262 -3.52 -6.15 23.48
N ASP A 263 -3.48 -5.63 22.26
CA ASP A 263 -4.65 -5.04 21.60
C ASP A 263 -5.58 -6.15 21.08
N TYR A 264 -6.88 -5.92 21.24
CA TYR A 264 -7.97 -6.77 20.81
C TYR A 264 -8.98 -5.94 20.04
N GLU A 265 -9.47 -6.53 18.97
CA GLU A 265 -10.61 -6.04 18.21
C GLU A 265 -11.75 -7.07 18.36
N VAL A 266 -12.93 -6.63 18.79
CA VAL A 266 -14.08 -7.49 19.01
C VAL A 266 -15.26 -6.98 18.19
N GLU A 267 -15.69 -7.75 17.20
CA GLU A 267 -16.86 -7.44 16.37
C GLU A 267 -18.07 -8.24 16.90
N VAL A 268 -19.19 -7.55 17.16
CA VAL A 268 -20.46 -8.18 17.57
C VAL A 268 -21.58 -7.78 16.60
N GLU A 269 -22.06 -8.74 15.81
CA GLU A 269 -23.21 -8.55 14.92
C GLU A 269 -24.51 -8.91 15.64
N VAL A 270 -25.48 -7.99 15.59
CA VAL A 270 -26.78 -8.09 16.24
C VAL A 270 -27.88 -7.88 15.22
N ASP A 271 -28.92 -8.72 15.22
CA ASP A 271 -30.06 -8.56 14.31
C ASP A 271 -31.01 -7.41 14.71
N SER A 272 -31.98 -7.11 13.85
CA SER A 272 -33.02 -6.09 14.09
C SER A 272 -33.87 -6.34 15.35
N LYS A 273 -33.77 -7.52 15.99
CA LYS A 273 -34.46 -7.87 17.23
C LYS A 273 -33.53 -7.82 18.45
N GLY A 274 -32.28 -7.37 18.29
CA GLY A 274 -31.31 -7.28 19.39
C GLY A 274 -30.63 -8.61 19.73
N LYS A 275 -30.76 -9.65 18.89
CA LYS A 275 -30.14 -10.95 19.12
C LYS A 275 -28.78 -11.03 18.45
N VAL A 276 -27.77 -11.46 19.20
CA VAL A 276 -26.40 -11.65 18.70
C VAL A 276 -26.38 -12.77 17.66
N LYS A 277 -25.97 -12.44 16.45
CA LYS A 277 -25.77 -13.37 15.33
C LYS A 277 -24.34 -13.91 15.30
N LYS A 278 -23.36 -13.05 15.55
CA LYS A 278 -21.94 -13.38 15.40
C LYS A 278 -21.06 -12.58 16.37
N VAL A 279 -19.99 -13.21 16.82
CA VAL A 279 -18.92 -12.53 17.57
C VAL A 279 -17.59 -12.95 16.95
N ARG A 280 -16.75 -11.99 16.56
CA ARG A 280 -15.36 -12.22 16.18
C ARG A 280 -14.43 -11.52 17.17
N ILE A 281 -13.27 -12.11 17.39
CA ILE A 281 -12.24 -11.57 18.26
C ILE A 281 -10.93 -11.72 17.49
N GLU A 282 -10.32 -10.60 17.15
CA GLU A 282 -8.97 -10.56 16.63
C GLU A 282 -8.04 -10.05 17.75
N LYS A 283 -6.86 -10.66 17.84
CA LYS A 283 -5.86 -10.33 18.83
C LYS A 283 -4.58 -10.03 18.07
N ASP A 284 -4.02 -8.86 18.30
CA ASP A 284 -2.69 -8.56 17.78
C ASP A 284 -1.68 -9.41 18.55
N ALA A 285 -1.22 -10.47 17.87
CA ALA A 285 -0.11 -11.29 18.28
C ALA A 285 0.98 -11.18 17.21
N ASP A 286 2.07 -10.51 17.58
CA ASP A 286 3.38 -11.05 17.21
C ASP A 286 3.43 -12.51 17.69
N ASP A 287 3.95 -13.37 16.82
CA ASP A 287 3.92 -14.84 16.78
C ASP A 287 2.63 -15.47 16.20
N GLY A 288 2.86 -16.33 15.20
CA GLY A 288 1.84 -17.03 14.39
C GLY A 288 0.91 -17.95 15.19
N PRO A 289 0.05 -18.73 14.50
CA PRO A 289 -1.02 -19.47 15.16
C PRO A 289 -0.43 -20.46 16.18
N ILE A 290 -0.83 -20.31 17.44
CA ILE A 290 -0.63 -21.31 18.48
C ILE A 290 -1.59 -22.46 18.16
N GLU A 291 -1.07 -23.51 17.52
CA GLU A 291 -1.68 -24.83 17.60
C GLU A 291 -1.52 -25.37 19.04
N GLU A 292 -2.56 -26.02 19.53
CA GLU A 292 -2.63 -26.61 20.86
C GLU A 292 -1.49 -27.60 21.10
N ASN A 293 -0.65 -27.34 22.11
CA ASN A 293 0.37 -28.28 22.57
C ASN A 293 -0.28 -29.45 23.33
N ASN A 294 -0.05 -30.65 22.79
CA ASN A 294 -0.13 -31.94 23.48
C ASN A 294 1.02 -32.03 24.52
N PRO A 295 0.78 -32.34 25.80
CA PRO A 295 1.82 -32.31 26.82
C PRO A 295 2.50 -33.68 26.86
N ASP A 296 3.59 -33.86 26.11
CA ASP A 296 4.62 -34.87 26.39
C ASP A 296 5.78 -34.70 25.41
N ARG A 297 6.86 -34.02 25.84
CA ARG A 297 8.23 -34.54 25.81
C ARG A 297 9.28 -33.49 26.19
N GLU A 298 10.14 -33.95 27.09
CA GLU A 298 11.28 -33.29 27.68
C GLU A 298 12.47 -33.12 26.70
N GLU A 299 13.16 -31.99 26.90
CA GLU A 299 14.61 -31.79 26.95
C GLU A 299 15.59 -32.14 25.78
N GLU A 300 16.39 -31.09 25.46
CA GLU A 300 17.83 -31.05 25.15
C GLU A 300 18.41 -30.97 23.71
N LYS A 301 18.89 -29.74 23.40
CA LYS A 301 20.25 -29.30 22.97
C LYS A 301 20.83 -29.59 21.55
N LYS A 302 21.38 -28.46 21.01
CA LYS A 302 22.67 -28.21 20.31
C LYS A 302 22.70 -27.97 18.79
N ASP A 303 23.43 -26.90 18.45
CA ASP A 303 23.85 -26.42 17.13
C ASP A 303 24.67 -27.44 16.32
N GLU A 304 24.42 -27.51 15.00
CA GLU A 304 25.39 -27.28 13.89
C GLU A 304 24.99 -28.00 12.57
N LYS A 305 25.24 -27.28 11.46
CA LYS A 305 25.61 -27.74 10.10
C LYS A 305 24.53 -28.31 9.16
N VAL A 306 24.34 -27.55 8.08
CA VAL A 306 23.68 -27.92 6.82
C VAL A 306 24.43 -29.08 6.14
N SER A 307 23.69 -30.08 5.70
CA SER A 307 24.14 -31.28 4.96
C SER A 307 23.81 -31.15 3.46
N LEU A 308 24.62 -31.78 2.61
CA LEU A 308 24.59 -31.76 1.14
C LEU A 308 23.29 -32.28 0.47
N ASP A 309 22.29 -32.67 1.25
CA ASP A 309 20.94 -33.00 0.76
C ASP A 309 20.08 -31.74 0.46
N ASP A 310 20.57 -30.55 0.83
CA ASP A 310 20.02 -29.23 0.48
C ASP A 310 20.20 -28.79 -0.99
N ILE A 311 20.71 -29.61 -1.92
CA ILE A 311 20.95 -29.16 -3.33
C ILE A 311 20.11 -29.93 -4.37
N ALA A 312 19.59 -31.12 -4.06
CA ALA A 312 19.01 -32.01 -5.06
C ALA A 312 17.51 -31.77 -5.39
N ASN A 313 16.77 -30.99 -4.59
CA ASN A 313 15.33 -30.77 -4.81
C ASN A 313 14.97 -29.39 -5.39
N LEU A 314 15.96 -28.65 -5.90
CA LEU A 314 15.77 -27.32 -6.47
C LEU A 314 15.53 -27.28 -8.00
N PHE A 315 15.31 -28.42 -8.66
CA PHE A 315 14.95 -28.50 -10.10
C PHE A 315 13.94 -29.62 -10.44
N LYS A 316 12.76 -29.62 -9.81
CA LYS A 316 11.57 -30.33 -10.30
C LYS A 316 10.32 -29.46 -10.19
#